data_AF-A0A963J942-F1
#
_entry.id   AF-A0A963J942-F1
#
_cell.length_a   1.000
_cell.length_b   1.000
_cell.length_c   1.000
_cell.angle_alpha   90.00
_cell.angle_beta   90.00
_cell.angle_gamma   90.00
#
_symmetry.space_group_name_H-M   'P 1'
#
loop_
_entity.id
_entity.type
_entity.pdbx_description
1 polymer ?
#
loop_
_entity_poly.entity_id
_entity_poly.type
_entity_poly.pdbx_seq_one_letter_code
_entity_poly.pdbx_strand_id
1 'polypeptide(L)'
;WLRNTARYSNARTATPMAWWQTLKPRIIETLGSAALARRAQALGFRQNAHLLGVHDFNGDEGHYLECTRTWLGACRSGDLLMCHPSLGAQAQDPLGSSRQQEYRVLSGNTFGEWVQEAGIRLEPLSQTLSQGLVAPGSSQCAT
;
A
#
# COMPACT_ATOMS: atom_id res chain seq x y z
N TRP A 1 6.89 -14.97 -3.30
CA TRP A 1 6.68 -14.14 -2.10
C TRP A 1 5.19 -14.08 -1.84
N LEU A 2 4.76 -13.88 -0.59
CA LEU A 2 3.35 -13.69 -0.25
C LEU A 2 3.12 -12.24 0.15
N ARG A 3 2.06 -11.64 -0.38
CA ARG A 3 1.69 -10.27 -0.02
C ARG A 3 1.24 -10.23 1.43
N ASN A 4 1.94 -9.45 2.24
CA ASN A 4 1.48 -9.04 3.55
C ASN A 4 0.53 -7.84 3.37
N THR A 5 -0.69 -7.96 3.89
CA THR A 5 -1.73 -6.92 3.81
C THR A 5 -1.77 -6.03 5.04
N ALA A 6 -0.81 -6.16 5.97
CA ALA A 6 -0.63 -5.21 7.04
C ALA A 6 -0.50 -3.80 6.45
N ARG A 7 -1.47 -2.95 6.74
CA ARG A 7 -1.56 -1.59 6.20
C ARG A 7 -0.50 -0.75 6.90
N TYR A 8 0.04 0.20 6.15
CA TYR A 8 0.85 1.24 6.74
C TYR A 8 -0.03 2.17 7.57
N SER A 9 0.06 2.07 8.90
CA SER A 9 -0.83 2.73 9.86
C SER A 9 -0.76 4.26 9.84
N ASN A 10 0.34 4.83 9.31
CA ASN A 10 0.57 6.27 9.20
C ASN A 10 0.12 6.88 7.86
N ALA A 11 -0.37 6.07 6.91
CA ALA A 11 -0.86 6.51 5.60
C ALA A 11 -2.38 6.69 5.53
N ARG A 12 -3.02 7.03 6.67
CA ARG A 12 -4.46 7.28 6.69
C ARG A 12 -4.73 8.67 6.11
N THR A 13 -5.46 8.71 5.00
CA THR A 13 -6.17 9.91 4.57
C THR A 13 -7.16 10.32 5.66
N ALA A 14 -7.21 11.62 5.92
CA ALA A 14 -7.88 12.22 7.06
C ALA A 14 -9.41 12.24 6.88
N THR A 15 -10.07 11.09 6.98
CA THR A 15 -11.52 11.04 7.17
C THR A 15 -11.82 10.73 8.63
N PRO A 16 -12.52 11.61 9.38
CA PRO A 16 -12.92 11.31 10.75
C PRO A 16 -13.87 10.13 10.76
N MET A 17 -13.38 8.95 11.13
CA MET A 17 -14.19 7.75 11.33
C MET A 17 -14.53 7.57 12.80
N ALA A 18 -15.73 7.07 13.09
CA ALA A 18 -16.12 6.75 14.45
C ALA A 18 -15.19 5.68 15.05
N TRP A 19 -14.90 5.76 16.35
CA TRP A 19 -13.92 4.88 16.99
C TRP A 19 -14.23 3.38 16.81
N TRP A 20 -15.51 2.99 16.79
CA TRP A 20 -15.94 1.61 16.55
C TRP A 20 -15.67 1.12 15.11
N GLN A 21 -15.68 2.02 14.12
CA GLN A 21 -15.29 1.72 12.74
C GLN A 21 -13.77 1.57 12.60
N THR A 22 -12.98 2.14 13.51
CA THR A 22 -11.52 1.96 13.51
C THR A 22 -11.06 0.74 14.30
N LEU A 23 -11.83 0.28 15.29
CA LEU A 23 -11.44 -0.83 16.17
C LEU A 23 -11.59 -2.20 15.49
N LYS A 24 -12.72 -2.44 14.81
CA LYS A 24 -12.96 -3.72 14.12
C LYS A 24 -11.90 -4.03 13.04
N PRO A 25 -11.56 -3.10 12.12
CA PRO A 25 -10.49 -3.33 11.16
C PRO A 25 -9.14 -3.55 11.82
N ARG A 26 -8.82 -2.82 12.90
CA ARG A 26 -7.57 -3.00 13.65
C ARG A 26 -7.44 -4.39 14.25
N ILE A 27 -8.51 -4.94 14.83
CA ILE A 27 -8.48 -6.29 15.41
C ILE A 27 -8.30 -7.35 14.32
N ILE A 28 -9.02 -7.23 13.21
CA ILE A 28 -8.91 -8.17 12.08
C ILE A 28 -7.51 -8.09 11.44
N GLU A 29 -6.98 -6.88 11.32
CA GLU A 29 -5.65 -6.63 10.81
C GLU A 29 -4.58 -7.20 11.76
N THR A 30 -4.62 -6.88 13.04
CA THR A 30 -3.60 -7.31 14.01
C THR A 30 -3.64 -8.81 14.28
N LEU A 31 -4.81 -9.45 14.27
CA LEU A 31 -4.92 -10.88 14.53
C LEU A 31 -4.85 -11.72 13.25
N GLY A 32 -5.65 -11.37 12.24
CA GLY A 32 -5.76 -12.14 11.00
C GLY A 32 -4.54 -11.97 10.10
N SER A 33 -4.14 -10.73 9.80
CA SER A 33 -3.02 -10.49 8.87
C SER A 33 -1.66 -10.82 9.49
N ALA A 34 -1.46 -10.52 10.79
CA ALA A 34 -0.19 -10.79 11.45
C ALA A 34 0.06 -12.29 11.70
N ALA A 35 -0.97 -13.05 12.08
CA ALA A 35 -0.83 -14.50 12.24
C ALA A 35 -0.50 -15.19 10.91
N LEU A 36 -1.19 -14.79 9.83
CA LEU A 36 -0.89 -15.29 8.48
C LEU A 36 0.52 -14.90 8.04
N ALA A 37 0.94 -13.65 8.24
CA ALA A 37 2.28 -13.19 7.90
C ALA A 37 3.36 -13.98 8.65
N ARG A 38 3.23 -14.15 9.97
CA ARG A 38 4.16 -14.96 10.76
C ARG A 38 4.22 -16.41 10.28
N ARG A 39 3.08 -17.01 9.95
CA ARG A 39 3.04 -18.40 9.44
C ARG A 39 3.69 -18.51 8.06
N ALA A 40 3.45 -17.55 7.18
CA ALA A 40 4.08 -17.47 5.87
C ALA A 40 5.61 -17.36 5.99
N GLN A 41 6.11 -16.50 6.88
CA GLN A 41 7.54 -16.36 7.17
C GLN A 41 8.13 -17.66 7.73
N ALA A 42 7.44 -18.31 8.68
CA ALA A 42 7.88 -19.59 9.24
C ALA A 42 7.96 -20.72 8.19
N LEU A 43 7.18 -20.62 7.12
CA LEU A 43 7.23 -21.52 5.96
C LEU A 43 8.24 -21.07 4.88
N GLY A 44 9.02 -20.02 5.13
CA GLY A 44 10.05 -19.52 4.22
C GLY A 44 9.55 -18.58 3.12
N PHE A 45 8.28 -18.15 3.14
CA PHE A 45 7.79 -17.17 2.18
C PHE A 45 8.32 -15.77 2.52
N ARG A 46 9.03 -15.16 1.56
CA ARG A 46 9.37 -13.73 1.60
C ARG A 46 8.10 -12.88 1.46
N GLN A 47 8.06 -11.69 2.07
CA GLN A 47 6.91 -10.78 2.06
C GLN A 47 7.35 -9.31 1.94
N ASN A 48 6.46 -8.43 1.47
CA ASN A 48 6.64 -6.97 1.59
C ASN A 48 6.65 -6.52 3.06
N ALA A 49 7.27 -5.36 3.31
CA ALA A 49 7.30 -4.73 4.62
C ALA A 49 5.89 -4.21 5.01
N HIS A 50 5.36 -3.27 4.23
CA HIS A 50 3.98 -2.78 4.39
C HIS A 50 3.25 -2.70 3.05
N LEU A 51 1.93 -2.60 3.13
CA LEU A 51 1.07 -2.34 1.98
C LEU A 51 0.64 -0.86 1.97
N LEU A 52 1.04 -0.14 0.92
CA LEU A 52 0.59 1.20 0.57
C LEU A 52 -0.52 1.12 -0.49
N GLY A 53 -1.18 2.24 -0.79
CA GLY A 53 -2.15 2.29 -1.88
C GLY A 53 -3.54 1.76 -1.53
N VAL A 54 -3.83 1.52 -0.25
CA VAL A 54 -5.18 1.14 0.17
C VAL A 54 -6.02 2.39 0.39
N HIS A 55 -6.96 2.63 -0.52
CA HIS A 55 -7.95 3.71 -0.44
C HIS A 55 -9.37 3.13 -0.61
N ASP A 56 -10.39 3.97 -0.45
CA ASP A 56 -11.80 3.56 -0.47
C ASP A 56 -12.45 3.67 -1.86
N PHE A 57 -11.67 3.97 -2.90
CA PHE A 57 -12.10 4.20 -4.29
C PHE A 57 -13.09 5.35 -4.45
N ASN A 58 -13.23 6.20 -3.43
CA ASN A 58 -14.05 7.40 -3.48
C ASN A 58 -13.18 8.62 -3.78
N GLY A 59 -13.83 9.66 -4.29
CA GLY A 59 -13.19 10.92 -4.61
C GLY A 59 -12.81 11.06 -6.08
N ASP A 60 -12.08 12.12 -6.35
CA ASP A 60 -11.59 12.46 -7.68
C ASP A 60 -10.09 12.18 -7.81
N GLU A 61 -9.57 12.55 -8.98
CA GLU A 61 -8.15 12.44 -9.29
C GLU A 61 -7.26 13.20 -8.28
N GLY A 62 -7.72 14.35 -7.78
CA GLY A 62 -7.02 15.16 -6.79
C GLY A 62 -6.92 14.43 -5.45
N HIS A 63 -8.00 13.79 -5.02
CA HIS A 63 -7.97 12.97 -3.80
C HIS A 63 -6.96 11.82 -3.89
N TYR A 64 -6.92 11.12 -5.03
CA TYR A 64 -5.95 10.04 -5.24
C TYR A 64 -4.51 10.58 -5.32
N LEU A 65 -4.30 11.77 -5.88
CA LEU A 65 -3.00 12.44 -5.89
C LEU A 65 -2.51 12.77 -4.47
N GLU A 66 -3.38 13.27 -3.60
CA GLU A 66 -3.06 13.53 -2.18
C GLU A 66 -2.74 12.24 -1.41
N CYS A 67 -3.50 11.17 -1.64
CA CYS A 67 -3.22 9.84 -1.11
C CYS A 67 -1.83 9.37 -1.55
N THR A 68 -1.53 9.52 -2.85
CA THR A 68 -0.25 9.14 -3.44
C THR A 68 0.91 9.90 -2.83
N ARG A 69 0.77 11.22 -2.64
CA ARG A 69 1.75 12.05 -1.95
C ARG A 69 2.04 11.54 -0.54
N THR A 70 0.98 11.22 0.20
CA THR A 70 1.08 10.68 1.56
C THR A 70 1.82 9.34 1.59
N TRP A 71 1.52 8.45 0.64
CA TRP A 71 2.19 7.15 0.54
C TRP A 71 3.67 7.28 0.20
N LEU A 72 4.02 8.09 -0.80
CA LEU A 72 5.42 8.29 -1.18
C LEU A 72 6.22 8.94 -0.05
N GLY A 73 5.64 9.94 0.63
CA GLY A 73 6.30 10.62 1.75
C GLY A 73 6.57 9.74 2.98
N ALA A 74 5.86 8.61 3.11
CA ALA A 74 6.00 7.72 4.26
C ALA A 74 6.57 6.33 3.91
N CYS A 75 6.81 6.06 2.62
CA CYS A 75 7.27 4.76 2.15
C CYS A 75 8.67 4.41 2.67
N ARG A 76 8.92 3.12 2.77
CA ARG A 76 10.21 2.54 3.15
C ARG A 76 10.60 1.46 2.15
N SER A 77 11.89 1.14 2.11
CA SER A 77 12.40 0.03 1.31
C SER A 77 11.64 -1.26 1.63
N GLY A 78 11.14 -1.93 0.59
CA GLY A 78 10.35 -3.15 0.74
C GLY A 78 8.85 -2.96 0.89
N ASP A 79 8.36 -1.72 0.94
CA ASP A 79 6.94 -1.44 0.86
C ASP A 79 6.39 -1.76 -0.54
N LEU A 80 5.13 -2.18 -0.58
CA LEU A 80 4.42 -2.51 -1.81
C LEU A 80 3.28 -1.52 -2.02
N LEU A 81 3.33 -0.77 -3.12
CA LEU A 81 2.22 0.08 -3.56
C LEU A 81 1.19 -0.77 -4.30
N MET A 82 -0.01 -0.87 -3.74
CA MET A 82 -1.17 -1.46 -4.42
C MET A 82 -1.86 -0.40 -5.27
N CYS A 83 -2.14 -0.70 -6.52
CA CYS A 83 -2.93 0.14 -7.41
C CYS A 83 -3.66 -0.74 -8.44
N HIS A 84 -4.62 -0.16 -9.13
CA HIS A 84 -5.49 -0.74 -10.14
C HIS A 84 -5.67 0.22 -11.34
N PRO A 85 -4.60 0.81 -11.91
CA PRO A 85 -4.73 1.74 -13.03
C PRO A 85 -5.33 1.03 -14.25
N SER A 86 -6.31 1.66 -14.88
CA SER A 86 -6.93 1.16 -16.11
C SER A 86 -7.23 2.31 -17.07
N LEU A 87 -6.97 2.08 -18.36
CA LEU A 87 -7.39 2.96 -19.44
C LEU A 87 -8.88 2.80 -19.79
N GLY A 88 -9.49 1.66 -19.45
CA GLY A 88 -10.88 1.35 -19.78
C GLY A 88 -11.75 1.26 -18.55
N ALA A 89 -12.97 1.81 -18.64
CA ALA A 89 -14.09 1.38 -17.81
C ALA A 89 -14.92 0.37 -18.61
N GLN A 90 -15.11 -0.82 -18.07
CA GLN A 90 -16.16 -1.70 -18.59
C GLN A 90 -17.51 -1.09 -18.22
N ALA A 91 -18.51 -1.20 -19.09
CA ALA A 91 -19.81 -0.52 -18.92
C ALA A 91 -20.54 -0.86 -17.60
N GLN A 92 -20.12 -1.91 -16.90
CA GLN A 92 -20.68 -2.37 -15.62
C GLN A 92 -19.63 -2.41 -14.51
N ASP A 93 -18.51 -1.70 -14.63
CA ASP A 93 -17.47 -1.60 -13.59
C ASP A 93 -17.75 -0.39 -12.69
N PRO A 94 -18.27 -0.59 -11.45
CA PRO A 94 -18.54 0.52 -10.54
C PRO A 94 -17.28 1.29 -10.13
N LEU A 95 -16.10 0.68 -10.29
CA LEU A 95 -14.81 1.29 -9.96
C LEU A 95 -14.09 1.84 -11.20
N GLY A 96 -14.73 1.82 -12.37
CA GLY A 96 -14.10 2.21 -13.63
C GLY A 96 -13.56 3.64 -13.63
N SER A 97 -14.27 4.57 -12.98
CA SER A 97 -13.80 5.96 -12.80
C SER A 97 -12.57 6.04 -11.91
N SER A 98 -12.58 5.36 -10.77
CA SER A 98 -11.45 5.33 -9.83
C SER A 98 -10.19 4.76 -10.49
N ARG A 99 -10.32 3.65 -11.24
CA ARG A 99 -9.19 3.05 -11.98
C ARG A 99 -8.59 3.98 -13.04
N GLN A 100 -9.40 4.81 -13.69
CA GLN A 100 -8.91 5.82 -14.64
C GLN A 100 -8.22 6.99 -13.94
N GLN A 101 -8.72 7.43 -12.79
CA GLN A 101 -8.06 8.44 -11.96
C GLN A 101 -6.68 7.94 -11.50
N GLU A 102 -6.61 6.69 -11.03
CA GLU A 102 -5.33 6.06 -10.67
C GLU A 102 -4.36 6.06 -11.86
N TYR A 103 -4.83 5.70 -13.05
CA TYR A 103 -4.02 5.73 -14.26
C TYR A 103 -3.47 7.13 -14.54
N ARG A 104 -4.31 8.18 -14.51
CA ARG A 104 -3.88 9.56 -14.81
C ARG A 104 -2.84 10.06 -13.81
N VAL A 105 -3.02 9.79 -12.53
CA VAL A 105 -2.03 10.18 -11.50
C VAL A 105 -0.72 9.42 -11.68
N LEU A 106 -0.77 8.09 -11.82
CA LEU A 106 0.45 7.26 -11.90
C LEU A 106 1.21 7.42 -13.23
N SER A 107 0.53 7.83 -14.31
CA SER A 107 1.14 8.14 -15.60
C SER A 107 1.52 9.62 -15.76
N GLY A 108 1.13 10.48 -14.81
CA GLY A 108 1.38 11.92 -14.86
C GLY A 108 2.79 12.32 -14.42
N ASN A 109 3.25 13.48 -14.88
CA ASN A 109 4.58 14.01 -14.57
C ASN A 109 4.80 14.22 -13.08
N THR A 110 3.80 14.71 -12.36
CA THR A 110 3.88 15.00 -10.91
C THR A 110 4.26 13.77 -10.09
N PHE A 111 3.75 12.59 -10.46
CA PHE A 111 4.14 11.35 -9.79
C PHE A 111 5.62 11.02 -10.03
N GLY A 112 6.07 11.15 -11.28
CA GLY A 112 7.47 10.96 -11.65
C GLY A 112 8.41 11.92 -10.92
N GLU A 113 8.04 13.20 -10.84
CA GLU A 113 8.77 14.24 -10.11
C GLU A 113 8.92 13.88 -8.63
N TRP A 114 7.83 13.51 -7.95
CA TRP A 114 7.90 13.11 -6.54
C TRP A 114 8.73 11.86 -6.29
N VAL A 115 8.65 10.86 -7.17
CA VAL A 115 9.48 9.65 -7.08
C VAL A 115 10.96 10.02 -7.20
N GLN A 116 11.31 10.91 -8.13
CA GLN A 116 12.68 11.39 -8.31
C GLN A 116 13.16 12.23 -7.13
N GLU A 117 12.39 13.23 -6.71
CA GLU A 117 12.71 14.13 -5.58
C GLU A 117 12.91 13.37 -4.27
N ALA A 118 12.08 12.35 -4.01
CA ALA A 118 12.19 11.52 -2.82
C ALA A 118 13.27 10.42 -2.93
N GLY A 119 13.96 10.30 -4.07
CA GLY A 119 14.96 9.25 -4.30
C GLY A 119 14.38 7.84 -4.27
N ILE A 120 13.09 7.69 -4.61
CA ILE A 120 12.38 6.41 -4.58
C ILE A 120 12.71 5.62 -5.84
N ARG A 121 13.03 4.34 -5.66
CA ARG A 121 13.23 3.40 -6.76
C ARG A 121 12.04 2.45 -6.87
N LEU A 122 11.29 2.55 -7.95
CA LEU A 122 10.16 1.66 -8.24
C LEU A 122 10.66 0.40 -8.94
N GLU A 123 10.34 -0.76 -8.38
CA GLU A 123 10.71 -2.06 -8.93
C GLU A 123 9.64 -3.13 -8.65
N PRO A 124 9.62 -4.22 -9.43
CA PRO A 124 8.92 -5.44 -9.03
C PRO A 124 9.43 -5.91 -7.65
N LEU A 125 8.52 -6.15 -6.71
CA LEU A 125 8.88 -6.56 -5.34
C LEU A 125 9.78 -7.80 -5.30
N SER A 126 9.66 -8.72 -6.26
CA SER A 126 10.56 -9.88 -6.38
C SER A 126 12.03 -9.48 -6.50
N GLN A 127 12.34 -8.39 -7.20
CA GLN A 127 13.70 -7.87 -7.37
C GLN A 127 14.19 -7.26 -6.05
N THR A 128 13.40 -6.40 -5.41
CA THR A 128 13.72 -5.84 -4.09
C THR A 128 13.97 -6.93 -3.05
N LEU A 129 13.13 -7.97 -3.04
CA LEU A 129 13.28 -9.12 -2.14
C LEU A 129 14.52 -9.96 -2.46
N SER A 130 14.92 -10.10 -3.73
CA SER A 130 16.14 -10.82 -4.10
C SER A 130 17.41 -10.11 -3.62
N GLN A 131 17.39 -8.79 -3.54
CA GLN A 131 18.50 -7.95 -3.10
C GLN A 131 18.63 -7.87 -1.56
N GLY A 132 17.70 -8.48 -0.81
CA GLY A 132 17.73 -8.46 0.66
C GLY A 132 17.38 -7.10 1.28
N LEU A 133 16.81 -6.18 0.50
CA LEU A 133 16.51 -4.80 0.93
C LEU A 133 15.27 -4.67 1.83
N VAL A 134 14.64 -5.80 2.20
CA VAL A 134 13.57 -5.80 3.19
C VAL A 134 14.20 -6.05 4.55
N ALA A 135 14.30 -5.00 5.36
CA ALA A 135 14.75 -5.12 6.74
C ALA A 135 13.91 -6.22 7.42
N PRO A 136 14.53 -7.20 8.11
CA PRO A 136 13.77 -8.15 8.90
C PRO A 136 12.93 -7.35 9.89
N GLY A 137 11.62 -7.47 9.78
CA GLY A 137 10.69 -6.75 10.65
C GLY A 137 11.11 -6.98 12.09
N SER A 138 11.32 -5.89 12.83
CA SER A 138 11.58 -5.88 14.26
C SER A 138 10.38 -6.44 15.01
N SER A 139 10.20 -7.76 14.96
CA SER A 139 9.47 -8.51 15.96
C SER A 139 10.44 -8.81 17.08
N GLN A 140 10.91 -7.77 17.78
CA GLN A 140 11.44 -8.00 19.11
C GLN A 140 10.23 -8.33 19.99
N CYS A 141 10.13 -9.63 20.26
CA CYS A 141 9.34 -10.20 21.33
C CYS A 141 9.71 -9.46 22.63
N ALA A 142 8.81 -8.62 23.13
CA ALA A 142 8.82 -8.24 24.54
C ALA A 142 7.93 -9.25 25.25
N THR A 143 8.56 -10.30 25.79
CA THR A 143 8.05 -11.11 26.90
C THR A 143 7.84 -10.27 28.14
#